data_AF-A0A0G4N5L8-F1
#
_entry.id   AF-A0A0G4N5L8-F1
#
_cell.length_a   1.000
_cell.length_b   1.000
_cell.length_c   1.000
_cell.angle_alpha   90.00
_cell.angle_beta   90.00
_cell.angle_gamma   90.00
#
_symmetry.space_group_name_H-M   'P 1'
#
loop_
_entity.id
_entity.type
_entity.pdbx_description
1 polymer ?
#
loop_
_entity_poly.entity_id
_entity_poly.type
_entity_poly.pdbx_seq_one_letter_code
_entity_poly.pdbx_strand_id
1 'polypeptide(L)'
;MTKFIKPRGKVDYTELGFEAGVKAMLDAQINYDDVEQGVACYCYGDSTCGQRVFYQFGMTQIPIYNVNNNCSTGSTGLAMARQFVSSGAADCVLVVGFEKMMPGSLQSFFNDRENPTGTTVKMMAETRGITKAPGAAQMFGNAGREYMEKHGAEARDFAEIARVNHEHSTRNPYSQFQDVYTLDQILDAPMIHAPLTKLQCCPTSDGAAAAVVVSQAFLDARPHLKSQAVLIAGQCMATDAPSLFSRSAIDLMGFEMTQHAVRNGITPSGDPSPSTTPTTFTLPRARSPPTTQKDVIKIPRILPHERVFPIQIGSQLFKLSGASISSDAPSYFSQYFYGQIKRAQETGEDLSTAIRTLYIDRDPETFHDISLHLQGYHVQPRDGTHFVRLFADAQFYSLPKLISQLFDESIFISIGHREFQIPRELFNDPGNSPNFFTLGFAVFFSNPKDLFPGLEREHLIRPPSILPPSVPNRSADIFADLVHFLSGYPVHI
;
A
#
# COMPACT_ATOMS: atom_id res chain seq x y z
N MET A 1 3.46 -6.66 6.29
CA MET A 1 4.85 -6.20 6.59
C MET A 1 5.88 -6.89 5.70
N THR A 2 7.07 -6.30 5.57
CA THR A 2 8.23 -6.90 4.89
C THR A 2 9.02 -7.80 5.85
N LYS A 3 9.95 -8.61 5.33
CA LYS A 3 10.97 -9.24 6.17
C LYS A 3 11.94 -8.17 6.66
N PHE A 4 12.23 -8.17 7.96
CA PHE A 4 13.24 -7.27 8.52
C PHE A 4 14.62 -7.85 8.24
N ILE A 5 15.46 -7.07 7.58
CA ILE A 5 16.74 -7.54 7.05
C ILE A 5 17.88 -6.70 7.58
N LYS A 6 19.07 -7.32 7.64
CA LYS A 6 20.28 -6.59 8.05
C LYS A 6 20.55 -5.44 7.07
N PRO A 7 20.88 -4.23 7.57
CA PRO A 7 21.22 -3.09 6.72
C PRO A 7 22.43 -3.41 5.85
N ARG A 8 22.17 -3.63 4.57
CA ARG A 8 23.18 -3.94 3.54
C ARG A 8 23.00 -3.10 2.28
N GLY A 9 22.08 -2.13 2.30
CA GLY A 9 21.77 -1.28 1.15
C GLY A 9 21.19 -2.04 -0.04
N LYS A 10 20.51 -3.16 0.20
CA LYS A 10 19.99 -4.04 -0.86
C LYS A 10 18.62 -3.62 -1.39
N VAL A 11 17.79 -3.01 -0.54
CA VAL A 11 16.42 -2.60 -0.81
C VAL A 11 16.27 -1.19 -0.27
N ASP A 12 15.69 -0.29 -1.05
CA ASP A 12 15.49 1.09 -0.61
C ASP A 12 14.16 1.28 0.14
N TYR A 13 14.05 2.36 0.91
CA TYR A 13 12.86 2.66 1.73
C TYR A 13 11.58 2.74 0.89
N THR A 14 11.69 3.18 -0.36
CA THR A 14 10.57 3.26 -1.31
C THR A 14 9.97 1.89 -1.59
N GLU A 15 10.82 0.89 -1.83
CA GLU A 15 10.40 -0.48 -2.10
C GLU A 15 9.88 -1.16 -0.82
N LEU A 16 10.54 -0.93 0.31
CA LEU A 16 10.10 -1.46 1.61
C LEU A 16 8.70 -0.95 1.96
N GLY A 17 8.50 0.37 1.90
CA GLY A 17 7.21 0.99 2.18
C GLY A 17 6.12 0.54 1.21
N PHE A 18 6.45 0.43 -0.09
CA PHE A 18 5.51 -0.05 -1.11
C PHE A 18 5.07 -1.49 -0.85
N GLU A 19 6.01 -2.42 -0.63
CA GLU A 19 5.69 -3.83 -0.33
C GLU A 19 4.79 -3.95 0.92
N ALA A 20 5.11 -3.19 1.98
CA ALA A 20 4.31 -3.22 3.20
C ALA A 20 2.89 -2.69 2.97
N GLY A 21 2.75 -1.55 2.29
CA GLY A 21 1.45 -0.93 2.00
C GLY A 21 0.56 -1.80 1.12
N VAL A 22 1.11 -2.36 0.03
CA VAL A 22 0.37 -3.31 -0.82
C VAL A 22 -0.09 -4.52 0.01
N LYS A 23 0.80 -5.14 0.80
CA LYS A 23 0.41 -6.27 1.64
C LYS A 23 -0.71 -5.93 2.63
N ALA A 24 -0.72 -4.72 3.19
CA ALA A 24 -1.78 -4.29 4.11
C ALA A 24 -3.12 -4.06 3.40
N MET A 25 -3.12 -3.45 2.21
CA MET A 25 -4.35 -3.26 1.43
C MET A 25 -4.91 -4.60 0.91
N LEU A 26 -4.03 -5.52 0.50
CA LEU A 26 -4.42 -6.89 0.13
C LEU A 26 -5.07 -7.66 1.29
N ASP A 27 -4.47 -7.58 2.47
CA ASP A 27 -5.01 -8.18 3.70
C ASP A 27 -6.37 -7.57 4.06
N ALA A 28 -6.48 -6.24 3.98
CA ALA A 28 -7.73 -5.52 4.20
C ALA A 28 -8.78 -5.72 3.09
N GLN A 29 -8.42 -6.32 1.96
CA GLN A 29 -9.25 -6.51 0.76
C GLN A 29 -9.81 -5.19 0.20
N ILE A 30 -9.00 -4.14 0.21
CA ILE A 30 -9.31 -2.84 -0.40
C ILE A 30 -8.23 -2.47 -1.42
N ASN A 31 -8.44 -1.38 -2.17
CA ASN A 31 -7.40 -0.78 -2.98
C ASN A 31 -7.12 0.67 -2.53
N TYR A 32 -6.11 1.30 -3.11
CA TYR A 32 -5.71 2.65 -2.71
C TYR A 32 -6.76 3.75 -3.02
N ASP A 33 -7.77 3.49 -3.86
CA ASP A 33 -8.88 4.44 -4.07
C ASP A 33 -9.85 4.49 -2.91
N ASP A 34 -9.89 3.46 -2.07
CA ASP A 34 -10.65 3.50 -0.83
C ASP A 34 -9.94 4.33 0.26
N VAL A 35 -8.66 4.66 0.10
CA VAL A 35 -7.87 5.37 1.11
C VAL A 35 -8.11 6.87 1.00
N GLU A 36 -8.51 7.50 2.10
CA GLU A 36 -8.82 8.93 2.15
C GLU A 36 -7.67 9.75 2.73
N GLN A 37 -6.83 9.17 3.58
CA GLN A 37 -5.64 9.82 4.15
C GLN A 37 -4.48 8.83 4.35
N GLY A 38 -3.25 9.33 4.22
CA GLY A 38 -2.02 8.58 4.41
C GLY A 38 -1.19 9.06 5.60
N VAL A 39 -0.63 8.14 6.38
CA VAL A 39 0.34 8.45 7.44
C VAL A 39 1.64 7.68 7.21
N ALA A 40 2.69 8.39 6.83
CA ALA A 40 4.04 7.86 6.64
C ALA A 40 4.88 8.03 7.91
N CYS A 41 5.45 6.92 8.40
CA CYS A 41 6.17 6.88 9.67
C CYS A 41 7.64 6.50 9.42
N TYR A 42 8.57 7.43 9.59
CA TYR A 42 10.02 7.18 9.45
C TYR A 42 10.82 8.18 10.29
N CYS A 43 12.01 7.79 10.78
CA CYS A 43 12.92 8.72 11.47
C CYS A 43 14.01 9.25 10.54
N TYR A 44 14.58 8.38 9.68
CA TYR A 44 15.74 8.73 8.86
C TYR A 44 15.34 8.86 7.39
N GLY A 45 15.17 10.11 6.96
CA GLY A 45 14.90 10.47 5.58
C GLY A 45 14.65 11.97 5.50
N ASP A 46 14.82 12.53 4.32
CA ASP A 46 14.45 13.93 4.11
C ASP A 46 12.93 14.12 4.27
N SER A 47 12.51 15.37 4.40
CA SER A 47 11.10 15.71 4.35
C SER A 47 10.48 15.13 3.08
N THR A 48 9.25 14.62 3.19
CA THR A 48 8.44 14.07 2.09
C THR A 48 8.84 12.68 1.55
N CYS A 49 9.67 11.92 2.26
CA CYS A 49 9.87 10.49 1.93
C CYS A 49 8.56 9.69 1.94
N GLY A 50 7.59 10.09 2.77
CA GLY A 50 6.25 9.50 2.77
C GLY A 50 5.53 9.67 1.43
N GLN A 51 5.49 10.86 0.86
CA GLN A 51 4.91 11.11 -0.46
C GLN A 51 5.59 10.24 -1.51
N ARG A 52 6.93 10.13 -1.46
CA ARG A 52 7.67 9.28 -2.40
C ARG A 52 7.23 7.82 -2.33
N VAL A 53 6.94 7.30 -1.12
CA VAL A 53 6.38 5.95 -0.92
C VAL A 53 4.94 5.88 -1.44
N PHE A 54 4.07 6.78 -1.00
CA PHE A 54 2.63 6.74 -1.27
C PHE A 54 2.29 6.97 -2.75
N TYR A 55 3.06 7.78 -3.48
CA TYR A 55 2.85 8.00 -4.92
C TYR A 55 3.03 6.74 -5.75
N GLN A 56 3.68 5.69 -5.21
CA GLN A 56 3.75 4.39 -5.87
C GLN A 56 2.40 3.65 -5.82
N PHE A 57 1.54 3.90 -4.82
CA PHE A 57 0.16 3.37 -4.77
C PHE A 57 -0.81 4.19 -5.64
N GLY A 58 -0.48 5.46 -5.89
CA GLY A 58 -1.26 6.36 -6.74
C GLY A 58 -1.16 7.83 -6.31
N MET A 59 -1.34 8.74 -7.27
CA MET A 59 -1.39 10.19 -7.02
C MET A 59 -2.84 10.68 -6.96
N THR A 60 -3.58 10.26 -5.93
CA THR A 60 -5.03 10.48 -5.74
C THR A 60 -5.37 11.80 -5.02
N GLN A 61 -4.38 12.68 -4.79
CA GLN A 61 -4.53 13.96 -4.08
C GLN A 61 -4.91 13.87 -2.59
N ILE A 62 -4.88 12.67 -2.00
CA ILE A 62 -5.12 12.51 -0.56
C ILE A 62 -4.02 13.20 0.27
N PRO A 63 -4.34 13.73 1.47
CA PRO A 63 -3.32 14.25 2.38
C PRO A 63 -2.41 13.12 2.88
N ILE A 64 -1.11 13.39 2.88
CA ILE A 64 -0.07 12.47 3.37
C ILE A 64 0.74 13.17 4.46
N TYR A 65 0.66 12.65 5.68
CA TYR A 65 1.36 13.16 6.85
C TYR A 65 2.65 12.37 7.07
N ASN A 66 3.77 13.07 7.29
CA ASN A 66 5.06 12.47 7.61
C ASN A 66 5.29 12.67 9.11
N VAL A 67 5.40 11.58 9.88
CA VAL A 67 5.50 11.63 11.34
C VAL A 67 6.73 10.89 11.83
N ASN A 68 7.31 11.38 12.93
CA ASN A 68 8.40 10.73 13.64
C ASN A 68 8.27 10.97 15.15
N ASN A 69 8.68 9.96 15.92
CA ASN A 69 8.75 9.96 17.38
C ASN A 69 9.76 8.89 17.86
N ASN A 70 10.99 8.93 17.31
CA ASN A 70 12.03 7.92 17.50
C ASN A 70 11.49 6.48 17.32
N CYS A 71 11.81 5.55 18.22
CA CYS A 71 11.44 4.15 18.13
C CYS A 71 9.91 3.90 18.15
N SER A 72 9.11 4.90 18.54
CA SER A 72 7.63 4.81 18.62
C SER A 72 6.91 5.39 17.38
N THR A 73 7.65 5.76 16.34
CA THR A 73 7.14 6.39 15.12
C THR A 73 5.99 5.62 14.47
N GLY A 74 6.07 4.30 14.35
CA GLY A 74 4.98 3.48 13.80
C GLY A 74 3.69 3.57 14.63
N SER A 75 3.80 3.48 15.96
CA SER A 75 2.66 3.62 16.88
C SER A 75 2.09 5.04 16.90
N THR A 76 2.94 6.05 16.64
CA THR A 76 2.50 7.44 16.47
C THR A 76 1.59 7.58 15.25
N GLY A 77 1.97 6.97 14.12
CA GLY A 77 1.10 6.95 12.94
C GLY A 77 -0.20 6.20 13.15
N LEU A 78 -0.16 5.07 13.86
CA LEU A 78 -1.39 4.32 14.21
C LEU A 78 -2.32 5.13 15.13
N ALA A 79 -1.77 5.88 16.09
CA ALA A 79 -2.55 6.76 16.96
C ALA A 79 -3.20 7.91 16.18
N MET A 80 -2.47 8.52 15.23
CA MET A 80 -2.99 9.54 14.34
C MET A 80 -4.11 9.01 13.44
N ALA A 81 -3.93 7.83 12.83
CA ALA A 81 -4.97 7.21 12.02
C ALA A 81 -6.25 6.90 12.81
N ARG A 82 -6.10 6.39 14.04
CA ARG A 82 -7.23 6.19 14.95
C ARG A 82 -7.93 7.51 15.28
N GLN A 83 -7.18 8.61 15.47
CA GLN A 83 -7.77 9.94 15.68
C GLN A 83 -8.54 10.43 14.45
N PHE A 84 -8.01 10.26 13.24
CA PHE A 84 -8.74 10.62 12.01
C PHE A 84 -10.05 9.85 11.88
N VAL A 85 -10.03 8.54 12.10
CA VAL A 85 -11.23 7.70 12.04
C VAL A 85 -12.22 8.05 13.16
N SER A 86 -11.77 8.12 14.40
CA SER A 86 -12.66 8.38 15.55
C SER A 86 -13.25 9.79 15.58
N SER A 87 -12.62 10.75 14.92
CA SER A 87 -13.15 12.12 14.75
C SER A 87 -14.05 12.28 13.53
N GLY A 88 -14.17 11.25 12.67
CA GLY A 88 -14.91 11.31 11.41
C GLY A 88 -14.19 12.10 10.31
N ALA A 89 -12.88 12.36 10.45
CA ALA A 89 -12.08 13.05 9.45
C ALA A 89 -11.72 12.15 8.25
N ALA A 90 -11.79 10.83 8.41
CA ALA A 90 -11.63 9.84 7.35
C ALA A 90 -12.30 8.52 7.72
N ASP A 91 -12.86 7.81 6.75
CA ASP A 91 -13.40 6.46 6.94
C ASP A 91 -12.36 5.36 6.69
N CYS A 92 -11.28 5.66 5.97
CA CYS A 92 -10.21 4.72 5.65
C CYS A 92 -8.85 5.43 5.58
N VAL A 93 -7.90 4.97 6.42
CA VAL A 93 -6.56 5.55 6.55
C VAL A 93 -5.50 4.47 6.37
N LEU A 94 -4.52 4.72 5.50
CA LEU A 94 -3.36 3.85 5.32
C LEU A 94 -2.17 4.40 6.12
N VAL A 95 -1.67 3.59 7.05
CA VAL A 95 -0.44 3.89 7.81
C VAL A 95 0.68 3.04 7.25
N VAL A 96 1.80 3.66 6.86
CA VAL A 96 3.00 2.95 6.38
C VAL A 96 4.20 3.40 7.19
N GLY A 97 4.76 2.50 7.99
CA GLY A 97 6.02 2.69 8.69
C GLY A 97 7.16 2.00 7.97
N PHE A 98 8.26 2.72 7.75
CA PHE A 98 9.43 2.20 7.06
C PHE A 98 10.71 2.82 7.62
N GLU A 99 11.79 2.05 7.61
CA GLU A 99 13.10 2.56 7.97
C GLU A 99 14.18 1.87 7.14
N LYS A 100 15.13 2.66 6.66
CA LYS A 100 16.38 2.18 6.05
C LYS A 100 17.52 2.66 6.94
N MET A 101 18.11 1.73 7.68
CA MET A 101 19.13 2.02 8.68
C MET A 101 20.54 1.92 8.09
N MET A 102 21.51 2.38 8.86
CA MET A 102 22.93 2.16 8.58
C MET A 102 23.44 0.89 9.29
N PRO A 103 24.45 0.19 8.73
CA PRO A 103 25.12 -0.88 9.45
C PRO A 103 25.78 -0.37 10.73
N GLY A 104 25.58 -1.07 11.85
CA GLY A 104 26.19 -0.73 13.14
C GLY A 104 25.27 0.05 14.07
N SER A 105 25.86 0.73 15.05
CA SER A 105 25.13 1.50 16.05
C SER A 105 24.49 2.76 15.45
N LEU A 106 23.38 3.20 16.06
CA LEU A 106 22.73 4.46 15.72
C LEU A 106 23.69 5.65 15.85
N GLN A 107 23.62 6.57 14.89
CA GLN A 107 24.44 7.79 14.84
C GLN A 107 23.56 9.04 14.83
N SER A 108 24.13 10.16 15.28
CA SER A 108 23.55 11.50 15.12
C SER A 108 24.10 12.15 13.85
N PHE A 109 23.22 12.68 13.01
CA PHE A 109 23.61 13.34 11.76
C PHE A 109 23.59 14.87 11.87
N PHE A 110 22.76 15.42 12.75
CA PHE A 110 22.66 16.86 12.99
C PHE A 110 23.55 17.26 14.16
N ASN A 111 24.73 17.81 13.86
CA ASN A 111 25.73 18.24 14.85
C ASN A 111 25.77 19.76 15.01
N ASP A 112 24.86 20.48 14.37
CA ASP A 112 24.77 21.94 14.33
C ASP A 112 23.69 22.52 15.27
N ARG A 113 23.03 21.67 16.06
CA ARG A 113 21.90 22.00 16.93
C ARG A 113 21.84 21.10 18.16
N GLU A 114 21.00 21.48 19.12
CA GLU A 114 20.81 20.70 20.35
C GLU A 114 20.28 19.30 20.03
N ASN A 115 20.88 18.28 20.66
CA ASN A 115 20.42 16.91 20.49
C ASN A 115 19.13 16.71 21.32
N PRO A 116 18.03 16.19 20.74
CA PRO A 116 16.78 15.97 21.48
C PRO A 116 16.92 15.09 22.72
N THR A 117 17.93 14.22 22.74
CA THR A 117 18.24 13.33 23.87
C THR A 117 19.35 13.85 24.78
N GLY A 118 19.88 15.06 24.53
CA GLY A 118 21.04 15.63 25.21
C GLY A 118 20.85 15.76 26.72
N THR A 119 19.67 16.17 27.18
CA THR A 119 19.32 16.26 28.60
C THR A 119 19.26 14.88 29.28
N THR A 120 18.67 13.89 28.62
CA THR A 120 18.65 12.48 29.06
C THR A 120 20.07 11.91 29.15
N VAL A 121 20.91 12.16 28.14
CA VAL A 121 22.32 11.74 28.12
C VAL A 121 23.10 12.39 29.27
N LYS A 122 22.87 13.69 29.53
CA LYS A 122 23.49 14.41 30.64
C LYS A 122 23.11 13.80 31.99
N MET A 123 21.82 13.49 32.20
CA MET A 123 21.35 12.84 33.43
C MET A 123 21.96 11.44 33.61
N MET A 124 22.08 10.66 32.53
CA MET A 124 22.79 9.38 32.55
C MET A 124 24.27 9.56 32.94
N ALA A 125 24.96 10.55 32.35
CA ALA A 125 26.35 10.88 32.68
C ALA A 125 26.53 11.20 34.17
N GLU A 126 25.64 12.02 34.74
CA GLU A 126 25.70 12.46 36.14
C GLU A 126 25.37 11.34 37.15
N THR A 127 24.65 10.31 36.73
CA THR A 127 24.17 9.23 37.63
C THR A 127 24.96 7.93 37.48
N ARG A 128 25.41 7.60 36.27
CA ARG A 128 26.03 6.30 35.94
C ARG A 128 27.30 6.42 35.11
N GLY A 129 27.72 7.63 34.76
CA GLY A 129 28.88 7.89 33.91
C GLY A 129 28.65 7.55 32.44
N ILE A 130 29.69 7.74 31.62
CA ILE A 130 29.70 7.42 30.19
C ILE A 130 30.84 6.44 29.90
N THR A 131 30.54 5.42 29.11
CA THR A 131 31.50 4.44 28.61
C THR A 131 31.62 4.53 27.08
N LYS A 132 32.47 3.70 26.48
CA LYS A 132 32.61 3.57 25.02
C LYS A 132 31.50 2.73 24.37
N ALA A 133 30.56 2.18 25.15
CA ALA A 133 29.45 1.40 24.62
C ALA A 133 28.44 2.28 23.86
N PRO A 134 27.60 1.71 22.97
CA PRO A 134 26.54 2.47 22.30
C PRO A 134 25.58 3.13 23.30
N GLY A 135 25.14 4.36 23.03
CA GLY A 135 24.34 5.17 23.97
C GLY A 135 23.06 4.48 24.45
N ALA A 136 22.27 3.88 23.55
CA ALA A 136 21.07 3.13 23.93
C ALA A 136 21.39 1.94 24.85
N ALA A 137 22.45 1.17 24.57
CA ALA A 137 22.86 0.07 25.43
C ALA A 137 23.31 0.55 26.82
N GLN A 138 23.94 1.72 26.90
CA GLN A 138 24.26 2.35 28.18
C GLN A 138 23.00 2.71 28.97
N MET A 139 22.02 3.37 28.33
CA MET A 139 20.80 3.80 28.99
C MET A 139 19.99 2.61 29.54
N PHE A 140 19.67 1.63 28.70
CA PHE A 140 18.91 0.45 29.12
C PHE A 140 19.70 -0.47 30.07
N GLY A 141 21.01 -0.64 29.86
CA GLY A 141 21.81 -1.46 30.78
C GLY A 141 21.97 -0.81 32.16
N ASN A 142 22.04 0.53 32.23
CA ASN A 142 22.03 1.25 33.49
C ASN A 142 20.69 1.13 34.25
N ALA A 143 19.57 1.11 33.53
CA ALA A 143 18.25 0.80 34.10
C ALA A 143 18.20 -0.64 34.62
N GLY A 144 18.75 -1.60 33.85
CA GLY A 144 18.90 -2.99 34.30
C GLY A 144 19.72 -3.12 35.58
N ARG A 145 20.86 -2.43 35.66
CA ARG A 145 21.69 -2.38 36.88
C ARG A 145 20.93 -1.81 38.08
N GLU A 146 20.13 -0.77 37.87
CA GLU A 146 19.32 -0.20 38.96
C GLU A 146 18.24 -1.18 39.41
N TYR A 147 17.64 -1.90 38.46
CA TYR A 147 16.66 -2.94 38.78
C TYR A 147 17.29 -4.07 39.59
N MET A 148 18.50 -4.50 39.24
CA MET A 148 19.28 -5.48 40.03
C MET A 148 19.55 -4.97 41.45
N GLU A 149 20.00 -3.71 41.58
CA GLU A 149 20.28 -3.05 42.87
C GLU A 149 19.04 -2.98 43.76
N LYS A 150 17.87 -2.67 43.20
CA LYS A 150 16.62 -2.48 43.95
C LYS A 150 15.88 -3.77 44.27
N HIS A 151 15.91 -4.75 43.36
CA HIS A 151 15.04 -5.92 43.41
C HIS A 151 15.78 -7.25 43.52
N GLY A 152 17.11 -7.24 43.54
CA GLY A 152 17.93 -8.46 43.64
C GLY A 152 17.90 -9.33 42.38
N ALA A 153 17.50 -8.77 41.23
CA ALA A 153 17.55 -9.47 39.96
C ALA A 153 19.00 -9.80 39.57
N GLU A 154 19.17 -10.89 38.84
CA GLU A 154 20.46 -11.38 38.37
C GLU A 154 20.60 -11.17 36.85
N ALA A 155 21.84 -11.16 36.33
CA ALA A 155 22.07 -11.03 34.89
C ALA A 155 21.36 -12.13 34.06
N ARG A 156 21.19 -13.33 34.65
CA ARG A 156 20.45 -14.45 34.06
C ARG A 156 18.98 -14.13 33.81
N ASP A 157 18.35 -13.26 34.60
CA ASP A 157 16.94 -12.92 34.44
C ASP A 157 16.71 -12.13 33.15
N PHE A 158 17.62 -11.20 32.83
CA PHE A 158 17.62 -10.46 31.58
C PHE A 158 17.98 -11.36 30.38
N ALA A 159 18.96 -12.26 30.56
CA ALA A 159 19.35 -13.22 29.52
C ALA A 159 18.22 -14.21 29.19
N GLU A 160 17.39 -14.59 30.16
CA GLU A 160 16.24 -15.49 29.93
C GLU A 160 15.17 -14.82 29.04
N ILE A 161 14.94 -13.51 29.17
CA ILE A 161 14.08 -12.75 28.26
C ILE A 161 14.59 -12.87 26.82
N ALA A 162 15.90 -12.70 26.61
CA ALA A 162 16.49 -12.84 25.29
C ALA A 162 16.37 -14.29 24.77
N ARG A 163 16.53 -15.30 25.62
CA ARG A 163 16.38 -16.72 25.26
C ARG A 163 14.98 -17.01 24.72
N VAL A 164 13.96 -16.54 25.44
CA VAL A 164 12.55 -16.68 25.03
C VAL A 164 12.29 -15.94 23.71
N ASN A 165 12.82 -14.72 23.55
CA ASN A 165 12.65 -13.97 22.31
C ASN A 165 13.31 -14.62 21.09
N HIS A 166 14.53 -15.16 21.23
CA HIS A 166 15.19 -15.92 20.16
C HIS A 166 14.46 -17.22 19.83
N GLU A 167 13.93 -17.92 20.84
CA GLU A 167 13.09 -19.10 20.63
C GLU A 167 11.82 -18.75 19.82
N HIS A 168 11.12 -17.67 20.20
CA HIS A 168 9.95 -17.16 19.49
C HIS A 168 10.29 -16.78 18.03
N SER A 169 11.49 -16.24 17.80
CA SER A 169 11.92 -15.74 16.50
C SER A 169 11.96 -16.83 15.42
N THR A 170 12.17 -18.09 15.80
CA THR A 170 12.24 -19.23 14.87
C THR A 170 10.93 -19.50 14.13
N ARG A 171 9.80 -19.09 14.71
CA ARG A 171 8.46 -19.21 14.13
C ARG A 171 8.05 -17.97 13.33
N ASN A 172 8.88 -16.93 13.30
CA ASN A 172 8.57 -15.69 12.61
C ASN A 172 9.37 -15.56 11.31
N PRO A 173 8.76 -15.80 10.13
CA PRO A 173 9.46 -15.69 8.85
C PRO A 173 9.94 -14.26 8.53
N TYR A 174 9.38 -13.24 9.19
CA TYR A 174 9.76 -11.84 9.04
C TYR A 174 10.93 -11.42 9.93
N SER A 175 11.33 -12.24 10.90
CA SER A 175 12.44 -11.92 11.81
C SER A 175 13.79 -11.92 11.09
N GLN A 176 14.68 -10.98 11.44
CA GLN A 176 16.04 -10.91 10.92
C GLN A 176 16.88 -12.10 11.39
N PHE A 177 16.73 -12.50 12.65
CA PHE A 177 17.38 -13.67 13.24
C PHE A 177 16.33 -14.73 13.55
N GLN A 178 16.66 -15.99 13.27
CA GLN A 178 15.79 -17.15 13.48
C GLN A 178 16.58 -18.31 14.10
N ASP A 179 17.68 -17.98 14.79
CA ASP A 179 18.56 -18.93 15.46
C ASP A 179 18.09 -19.14 16.91
N VAL A 180 18.23 -20.37 17.42
CA VAL A 180 17.97 -20.69 18.84
C VAL A 180 19.28 -20.60 19.62
N TYR A 181 19.22 -19.98 20.80
CA TYR A 181 20.34 -19.92 21.72
C TYR A 181 19.95 -20.50 23.08
N THR A 182 20.89 -21.18 23.74
CA THR A 182 20.75 -21.55 25.16
C THR A 182 20.98 -20.33 26.05
N LEU A 183 20.54 -20.40 27.32
CA LEU A 183 20.80 -19.34 28.29
C LEU A 183 22.30 -19.05 28.44
N ASP A 184 23.11 -20.10 28.54
CA ASP A 184 24.57 -20.00 28.68
C ASP A 184 25.20 -19.31 27.46
N GLN A 185 24.77 -19.65 26.24
CA GLN A 185 25.24 -18.98 25.03
C GLN A 185 24.93 -17.47 25.02
N ILE A 186 23.80 -17.07 25.60
CA ILE A 186 23.43 -15.65 25.72
C ILE A 186 24.28 -14.95 26.76
N LEU A 187 24.56 -15.61 27.89
CA LEU A 187 25.43 -15.09 28.96
C LEU A 187 26.89 -14.97 28.52
N ASP A 188 27.38 -15.92 27.72
CA ASP A 188 28.74 -15.97 27.20
C ASP A 188 28.96 -15.08 25.95
N ALA A 189 27.87 -14.55 25.36
CA ALA A 189 27.96 -13.66 24.23
C ALA A 189 28.71 -12.35 24.59
N PRO A 190 29.37 -11.68 23.62
CA PRO A 190 30.16 -10.48 23.91
C PRO A 190 29.37 -9.43 24.70
N MET A 191 29.91 -9.00 25.84
CA MET A 191 29.29 -7.96 26.66
C MET A 191 29.33 -6.62 25.92
N ILE A 192 28.20 -5.92 25.87
CA ILE A 192 28.09 -4.60 25.27
C ILE A 192 28.13 -3.53 26.36
N HIS A 193 27.26 -3.66 27.36
CA HIS A 193 27.23 -2.82 28.56
C HIS A 193 26.48 -3.56 29.66
N ALA A 194 27.12 -3.82 30.79
CA ALA A 194 26.55 -4.67 31.83
C ALA A 194 25.12 -4.23 32.25
N PRO A 195 24.16 -5.18 32.38
CA PRO A 195 24.29 -6.64 32.27
C PRO A 195 24.10 -7.19 30.83
N LEU A 196 24.03 -6.33 29.82
CA LEU A 196 23.61 -6.67 28.47
C LEU A 196 24.76 -7.24 27.63
N THR A 197 24.55 -8.46 27.13
CA THR A 197 25.35 -9.10 26.10
C THR A 197 24.80 -8.79 24.71
N LYS A 198 25.58 -9.06 23.67
CA LYS A 198 25.21 -8.81 22.27
C LYS A 198 23.89 -9.46 21.86
N LEU A 199 23.59 -10.65 22.38
CA LEU A 199 22.35 -11.38 22.08
C LEU A 199 21.13 -10.82 22.82
N GLN A 200 21.32 -9.90 23.78
CA GLN A 200 20.26 -9.16 24.47
C GLN A 200 19.98 -7.80 23.81
N CYS A 201 20.80 -7.36 22.85
CA CYS A 201 20.62 -6.09 22.15
C CYS A 201 19.91 -6.30 20.80
N CYS A 202 18.85 -5.53 20.52
CA CYS A 202 18.20 -5.58 19.21
C CYS A 202 19.19 -5.17 18.10
N PRO A 203 19.20 -5.84 16.94
CA PRO A 203 19.98 -5.40 15.81
C PRO A 203 19.36 -4.14 15.17
N THR A 204 20.16 -3.43 14.38
CA THR A 204 19.60 -2.53 13.37
C THR A 204 19.07 -3.37 12.20
N SER A 205 17.92 -2.96 11.65
CA SER A 205 17.19 -3.66 10.59
C SER A 205 16.59 -2.66 9.61
N ASP A 206 16.67 -2.98 8.32
CA ASP A 206 15.85 -2.34 7.29
C ASP A 206 14.51 -3.10 7.21
N GLY A 207 13.40 -2.39 7.14
CA GLY A 207 12.09 -3.02 7.09
C GLY A 207 10.94 -2.03 7.00
N ALA A 208 9.75 -2.56 6.73
CA ALA A 208 8.52 -1.78 6.74
C ALA A 208 7.31 -2.60 7.18
N ALA A 209 6.33 -1.92 7.76
CA ALA A 209 5.04 -2.46 8.14
C ALA A 209 3.95 -1.44 7.80
N ALA A 210 2.74 -1.91 7.54
CA ALA A 210 1.62 -1.04 7.23
C ALA A 210 0.34 -1.61 7.84
N ALA A 211 -0.62 -0.74 8.07
CA ALA A 211 -1.95 -1.08 8.58
C ALA A 211 -2.99 -0.20 7.90
N VAL A 212 -4.16 -0.78 7.64
CA VAL A 212 -5.35 -0.05 7.21
C VAL A 212 -6.25 0.12 8.43
N VAL A 213 -6.64 1.35 8.74
CA VAL A 213 -7.56 1.68 9.83
C VAL A 213 -8.84 2.21 9.22
N VAL A 214 -9.96 1.60 9.56
CA VAL A 214 -11.27 1.95 9.00
C VAL A 214 -12.30 2.26 10.08
N SER A 215 -13.31 3.03 9.73
CA SER A 215 -14.45 3.32 10.59
C SER A 215 -15.45 2.15 10.63
N GLN A 216 -16.37 2.20 11.60
CA GLN A 216 -17.50 1.29 11.63
C GLN A 216 -18.41 1.47 10.40
N ALA A 217 -18.58 2.70 9.91
CA ALA A 217 -19.40 2.99 8.73
C ALA A 217 -18.81 2.34 7.46
N PHE A 218 -17.48 2.36 7.32
CA PHE A 218 -16.78 1.67 6.23
C PHE A 218 -17.06 0.16 6.24
N LEU A 219 -17.02 -0.46 7.44
CA LEU A 219 -17.32 -1.88 7.63
C LEU A 219 -18.80 -2.22 7.44
N ASP A 220 -19.70 -1.33 7.84
CA ASP A 220 -21.15 -1.49 7.65
C ASP A 220 -21.53 -1.48 6.16
N ALA A 221 -20.86 -0.63 5.36
CA ALA A 221 -20.98 -0.63 3.91
C ALA A 221 -20.34 -1.86 3.25
N ARG A 222 -19.41 -2.55 3.93
CA ARG A 222 -18.69 -3.73 3.44
C ARG A 222 -18.74 -4.90 4.44
N PRO A 223 -19.92 -5.53 4.67
CA PRO A 223 -20.09 -6.53 5.74
C PRO A 223 -19.15 -7.74 5.67
N HIS A 224 -18.70 -8.10 4.47
CA HIS A 224 -17.75 -9.20 4.25
C HIS A 224 -16.38 -8.96 4.89
N LEU A 225 -16.03 -7.71 5.22
CA LEU A 225 -14.77 -7.36 5.90
C LEU A 225 -14.87 -7.45 7.43
N LYS A 226 -16.08 -7.54 8.00
CA LYS A 226 -16.27 -7.46 9.46
C LYS A 226 -15.60 -8.60 10.22
N SER A 227 -15.57 -9.80 9.66
CA SER A 227 -15.01 -10.99 10.35
C SER A 227 -13.50 -10.94 10.54
N GLN A 228 -12.77 -10.13 9.76
CA GLN A 228 -11.33 -9.95 9.88
C GLN A 228 -10.93 -8.66 10.61
N ALA A 229 -11.88 -7.77 10.88
CA ALA A 229 -11.61 -6.49 11.52
C ALA A 229 -11.16 -6.69 12.98
N VAL A 230 -10.02 -6.08 13.34
CA VAL A 230 -9.49 -6.08 14.70
C VAL A 230 -9.78 -4.73 15.36
N LEU A 231 -10.61 -4.75 16.40
CA LEU A 231 -10.98 -3.54 17.15
C LEU A 231 -9.78 -2.99 17.93
N ILE A 232 -9.47 -1.71 17.74
CA ILE A 232 -8.59 -0.96 18.65
C ILE A 232 -9.40 -0.62 19.90
N ALA A 233 -9.44 -1.56 20.85
CA ALA A 233 -10.24 -1.43 22.09
C ALA A 233 -9.73 -0.33 23.03
N GLY A 234 -8.46 0.04 22.92
CA GLY A 234 -7.84 1.06 23.76
C GLY A 234 -6.49 1.49 23.19
N GLN A 235 -6.18 2.78 23.32
CA GLN A 235 -4.93 3.36 22.86
C GLN A 235 -4.63 4.64 23.63
N CYS A 236 -3.38 4.80 24.09
CA CYS A 236 -2.91 6.02 24.75
C CYS A 236 -1.48 6.31 24.30
N MET A 237 -1.22 7.57 23.98
CA MET A 237 0.12 8.11 23.79
C MET A 237 0.48 8.95 25.01
N ALA A 238 1.67 8.77 25.54
CA ALA A 238 2.20 9.53 26.66
C ALA A 238 3.60 10.05 26.29
N THR A 239 3.98 11.17 26.89
CA THR A 239 5.33 11.74 26.83
C THR A 239 5.92 11.80 28.23
N ASP A 240 7.19 12.19 28.33
CA ASP A 240 7.91 12.24 29.59
C ASP A 240 7.25 13.17 30.63
N ALA A 241 7.29 12.73 31.88
CA ALA A 241 6.94 13.52 33.07
C ALA A 241 8.22 14.05 33.75
N PRO A 242 8.14 14.99 34.71
CA PRO A 242 9.31 15.50 35.44
C PRO A 242 10.17 14.41 36.11
N SER A 243 9.59 13.26 36.42
CA SER A 243 10.28 12.08 36.94
C SER A 243 11.35 11.52 36.02
N LEU A 244 11.35 11.85 34.72
CA LEU A 244 12.48 11.55 33.83
C LEU A 244 13.81 12.01 34.44
N PHE A 245 13.79 13.10 35.22
CA PHE A 245 14.96 13.68 35.88
C PHE A 245 15.05 13.32 37.38
N SER A 246 14.39 12.25 37.83
CA SER A 246 14.42 11.75 39.22
C SER A 246 15.79 11.19 39.64
N ARG A 247 16.75 11.15 38.72
CA ARG A 247 18.06 10.48 38.82
C ARG A 247 17.98 8.94 38.81
N SER A 248 16.79 8.36 38.63
CA SER A 248 16.62 6.94 38.33
C SER A 248 16.91 6.67 36.85
N ALA A 249 17.77 5.70 36.58
CA ALA A 249 17.98 5.16 35.24
C ALA A 249 16.76 4.41 34.70
N ILE A 250 15.94 3.81 35.58
CA ILE A 250 14.65 3.21 35.20
C ILE A 250 13.67 4.27 34.71
N ASP A 251 13.52 5.39 35.44
CA ASP A 251 12.63 6.48 35.02
C ASP A 251 13.14 7.17 33.76
N LEU A 252 14.46 7.31 33.61
CA LEU A 252 15.08 7.81 32.37
C LEU A 252 14.65 7.03 31.12
N MET A 253 14.30 5.74 31.28
CA MET A 253 13.84 4.85 30.20
C MET A 253 12.32 4.78 30.07
N GLY A 254 11.60 5.76 30.62
CA GLY A 254 10.17 5.93 30.38
C GLY A 254 9.27 4.99 31.18
N PHE A 255 9.71 4.52 32.35
CA PHE A 255 8.90 3.63 33.18
C PHE A 255 7.58 4.29 33.61
N GLU A 256 7.61 5.52 34.13
CA GLU A 256 6.39 6.25 34.48
C GLU A 256 5.53 6.55 33.24
N MET A 257 6.15 6.94 32.12
CA MET A 257 5.46 7.18 30.85
C MET A 257 4.67 5.92 30.42
N THR A 258 5.28 4.74 30.55
CA THR A 258 4.64 3.45 30.28
C THR A 258 3.49 3.18 31.25
N GLN A 259 3.69 3.40 32.55
CA GLN A 259 2.62 3.25 33.55
C GLN A 259 1.42 4.16 33.25
N HIS A 260 1.68 5.42 32.90
CA HIS A 260 0.64 6.38 32.53
C HIS A 260 -0.13 5.92 31.29
N ALA A 261 0.57 5.54 30.22
CA ALA A 261 -0.04 5.06 28.99
C ALA A 261 -0.90 3.80 29.23
N VAL A 262 -0.43 2.86 30.04
CA VAL A 262 -1.19 1.64 30.38
C VAL A 262 -2.44 1.97 31.19
N ARG A 263 -2.33 2.82 32.22
CA ARG A 263 -3.48 3.21 33.07
C ARG A 263 -4.58 3.90 32.25
N ASN A 264 -4.20 4.76 31.30
CA ASN A 264 -5.14 5.54 30.50
C ASN A 264 -5.54 4.86 29.18
N GLY A 265 -4.81 3.83 28.75
CA GLY A 265 -5.11 3.05 27.54
C GLY A 265 -6.12 1.92 27.76
N ILE A 266 -6.36 1.49 29.01
CA ILE A 266 -7.21 0.34 29.38
C ILE A 266 -8.67 0.74 29.72
N THR A 267 -9.08 2.00 29.55
CA THR A 267 -10.48 2.36 29.77
C THR A 267 -11.40 1.72 28.71
N PRO A 268 -12.40 0.91 29.10
CA PRO A 268 -13.38 0.37 28.16
C PRO A 268 -14.12 1.53 27.51
N SER A 269 -13.92 1.72 26.20
CA SER A 269 -14.76 2.63 25.44
C SER A 269 -16.18 2.09 25.46
N GLY A 270 -17.07 2.79 26.16
CA GLY A 270 -18.50 2.50 26.22
C GLY A 270 -19.12 2.45 24.82
N ASP A 271 -19.93 1.42 24.64
CA ASP A 271 -20.66 1.06 23.43
C ASP A 271 -21.81 2.05 23.15
N PRO A 272 -21.98 2.56 21.92
CA PRO A 272 -23.28 3.02 21.44
C PRO A 272 -23.83 2.05 20.38
N SER A 273 -24.91 1.36 20.76
CA SER A 273 -25.72 0.45 19.95
C SER A 273 -26.47 1.13 18.76
N PRO A 274 -27.05 0.35 17.81
CA PRO A 274 -27.21 0.76 16.39
C PRO A 274 -28.65 1.04 15.92
N SER A 275 -28.78 1.71 14.76
CA SER A 275 -29.98 1.74 13.88
C SER A 275 -29.62 2.56 12.62
N THR A 276 -29.96 2.27 11.36
CA THR A 276 -31.08 1.53 10.74
C THR A 276 -30.83 1.44 9.21
N THR A 277 -31.22 0.34 8.57
CA THR A 277 -31.38 0.19 7.09
C THR A 277 -32.83 0.48 6.69
N PRO A 278 -33.14 0.82 5.41
CA PRO A 278 -33.77 -0.16 4.49
C PRO A 278 -33.37 -0.02 2.99
N THR A 279 -32.90 -1.08 2.29
CA THR A 279 -33.58 -2.06 1.37
C THR A 279 -33.78 -1.68 -0.12
N THR A 280 -33.04 -2.40 -0.98
CA THR A 280 -33.37 -3.11 -2.26
C THR A 280 -34.17 -2.49 -3.42
N PHE A 281 -33.72 -2.75 -4.67
CA PHE A 281 -34.56 -3.29 -5.77
C PHE A 281 -33.71 -4.04 -6.84
N THR A 282 -34.31 -5.04 -7.50
CA THR A 282 -33.70 -5.98 -8.47
C THR A 282 -34.59 -6.18 -9.72
N LEU A 283 -33.96 -6.61 -10.84
CA LEU A 283 -34.44 -7.39 -12.03
C LEU A 283 -35.00 -6.63 -13.27
N PRO A 284 -35.06 -7.22 -14.50
CA PRO A 284 -34.31 -8.35 -15.15
C PRO A 284 -33.97 -8.21 -16.68
N ARG A 285 -33.36 -9.29 -17.25
CA ARG A 285 -33.41 -9.80 -18.68
C ARG A 285 -32.48 -9.15 -19.73
N ALA A 286 -31.98 -9.81 -20.80
CA ALA A 286 -32.15 -11.15 -21.41
C ALA A 286 -30.95 -11.47 -22.35
N ARG A 287 -30.78 -12.76 -22.72
CA ARG A 287 -29.80 -13.29 -23.71
C ARG A 287 -30.28 -13.14 -25.16
N SER A 288 -29.34 -13.01 -26.10
CA SER A 288 -29.48 -13.33 -27.54
C SER A 288 -28.11 -13.74 -28.15
N PRO A 289 -28.07 -14.42 -29.33
CA PRO A 289 -27.21 -15.58 -29.63
C PRO A 289 -25.84 -15.25 -30.28
N PRO A 290 -24.92 -16.23 -30.46
CA PRO A 290 -23.64 -15.97 -31.09
C PRO A 290 -23.70 -16.06 -32.62
N THR A 291 -23.13 -15.06 -33.28
CA THR A 291 -22.85 -15.04 -34.72
C THR A 291 -21.45 -15.61 -34.96
N THR A 292 -21.35 -16.58 -35.87
CA THR A 292 -20.12 -17.21 -36.33
C THR A 292 -19.44 -16.40 -37.44
N GLN A 293 -18.16 -16.04 -37.26
CA GLN A 293 -17.17 -16.12 -38.34
C GLN A 293 -15.75 -16.10 -37.74
N LYS A 294 -14.98 -17.16 -38.05
CA LYS A 294 -13.60 -17.35 -37.62
C LYS A 294 -12.66 -16.74 -38.65
N ASP A 295 -12.05 -15.62 -38.33
CA ASP A 295 -10.69 -15.33 -38.79
C ASP A 295 -9.73 -15.80 -37.70
N VAL A 296 -8.96 -16.85 -38.00
CA VAL A 296 -7.93 -17.35 -37.07
C VAL A 296 -6.79 -16.33 -37.07
N ILE A 297 -6.89 -15.34 -36.19
CA ILE A 297 -5.80 -14.40 -35.92
C ILE A 297 -4.64 -15.22 -35.38
N LYS A 298 -3.53 -15.22 -36.11
CA LYS A 298 -2.30 -15.95 -35.76
C LYS A 298 -1.72 -15.31 -34.49
N ILE A 299 -1.86 -15.97 -33.34
CA ILE A 299 -1.33 -15.46 -32.06
C ILE A 299 0.21 -15.41 -32.11
N PRO A 300 0.84 -14.27 -31.82
CA PRO A 300 2.29 -14.16 -31.71
C PRO A 300 2.88 -15.21 -30.75
N ARG A 301 4.01 -15.82 -31.09
CA ARG A 301 4.73 -16.75 -30.20
C ARG A 301 5.77 -16.02 -29.36
N ILE A 302 5.32 -15.08 -28.52
CA ILE A 302 6.20 -14.30 -27.62
C ILE A 302 6.49 -15.09 -26.35
N LEU A 303 5.47 -15.67 -25.74
CA LEU A 303 5.59 -16.60 -24.62
C LEU A 303 5.24 -18.04 -25.07
N PRO A 304 5.75 -19.08 -24.38
CA PRO A 304 5.33 -20.46 -24.61
C PRO A 304 3.82 -20.61 -24.42
N HIS A 305 3.09 -20.93 -25.49
CA HIS A 305 1.62 -20.89 -25.53
C HIS A 305 0.94 -21.78 -24.48
N GLU A 306 1.46 -22.99 -24.28
CA GLU A 306 0.93 -23.99 -23.36
C GLU A 306 1.19 -23.68 -21.88
N ARG A 307 2.08 -22.72 -21.59
CA ARG A 307 2.48 -22.44 -20.21
C ARG A 307 1.51 -21.48 -19.55
N VAL A 308 1.20 -21.76 -18.28
CA VAL A 308 0.37 -20.90 -17.43
C VAL A 308 1.25 -19.98 -16.59
N PHE A 309 0.91 -18.69 -16.59
CA PHE A 309 1.61 -17.65 -15.86
C PHE A 309 0.69 -17.10 -14.75
N PRO A 310 1.17 -17.07 -13.48
CA PRO A 310 0.40 -16.54 -12.36
C PRO A 310 0.53 -15.01 -12.26
N ILE A 311 -0.60 -14.33 -12.21
CA ILE A 311 -0.72 -12.87 -12.05
C ILE A 311 -1.68 -12.61 -10.88
N GLN A 312 -1.16 -12.09 -9.77
CA GLN A 312 -1.94 -11.65 -8.62
C GLN A 312 -2.38 -10.20 -8.86
N ILE A 313 -3.69 -9.99 -8.98
CA ILE A 313 -4.30 -8.67 -9.11
C ILE A 313 -5.15 -8.41 -7.88
N GLY A 314 -4.78 -7.43 -7.06
CA GLY A 314 -5.44 -7.21 -5.77
C GLY A 314 -5.50 -8.53 -4.99
N SER A 315 -6.67 -8.86 -4.45
CA SER A 315 -6.90 -10.08 -3.68
C SER A 315 -7.03 -11.36 -4.52
N GLN A 316 -7.07 -11.29 -5.86
CA GLN A 316 -7.34 -12.45 -6.71
C GLN A 316 -6.14 -12.90 -7.55
N LEU A 317 -5.92 -14.21 -7.62
CA LEU A 317 -4.90 -14.83 -8.46
C LEU A 317 -5.50 -15.24 -9.80
N PHE A 318 -5.00 -14.66 -10.89
CA PHE A 318 -5.31 -15.02 -12.26
C PHE A 318 -4.24 -15.94 -12.83
N LYS A 319 -4.67 -16.95 -13.60
CA LYS A 319 -3.80 -17.92 -14.26
C LYS A 319 -4.05 -17.84 -15.76
N LEU A 320 -3.16 -17.16 -16.48
CA LEU A 320 -3.30 -16.94 -17.92
C LEU A 320 -2.30 -17.77 -18.72
N SER A 321 -2.74 -18.33 -19.85
CA SER A 321 -1.85 -19.04 -20.76
C SER A 321 -0.91 -18.07 -21.47
N GLY A 322 0.26 -18.56 -21.92
CA GLY A 322 1.16 -17.78 -22.75
C GLY A 322 0.52 -17.36 -24.07
N ALA A 323 -0.43 -18.15 -24.60
CA ALA A 323 -1.23 -17.78 -25.76
C ALA A 323 -2.15 -16.58 -25.45
N SER A 324 -2.81 -16.59 -24.28
CA SER A 324 -3.67 -15.48 -23.84
C SER A 324 -2.87 -14.20 -23.65
N ILE A 325 -1.71 -14.26 -22.97
CA ILE A 325 -0.87 -13.07 -22.78
C ILE A 325 -0.30 -12.57 -24.11
N SER A 326 0.05 -13.47 -25.03
CA SER A 326 0.59 -13.10 -26.35
C SER A 326 -0.49 -12.60 -27.31
N SER A 327 -1.78 -12.77 -27.01
CA SER A 327 -2.88 -12.38 -27.89
C SER A 327 -2.94 -10.87 -28.09
N ASP A 328 -2.55 -10.09 -27.09
CA ASP A 328 -2.52 -8.63 -27.11
C ASP A 328 -1.15 -8.08 -26.69
N ALA A 329 -0.11 -8.59 -27.35
CA ALA A 329 1.28 -8.21 -27.12
C ALA A 329 1.83 -7.33 -28.26
N PRO A 330 2.87 -6.50 -28.02
CA PRO A 330 3.65 -6.38 -26.79
C PRO A 330 2.89 -5.67 -25.68
N SER A 331 2.86 -6.29 -24.51
CA SER A 331 2.22 -5.82 -23.28
C SER A 331 3.16 -5.93 -22.08
N TYR A 332 2.82 -5.26 -20.98
CA TYR A 332 3.54 -5.33 -19.71
C TYR A 332 3.74 -6.78 -19.25
N PHE A 333 2.68 -7.60 -19.33
CA PHE A 333 2.73 -9.03 -19.00
C PHE A 333 3.72 -9.80 -19.87
N SER A 334 3.65 -9.58 -21.19
CA SER A 334 4.51 -10.28 -22.14
C SER A 334 5.99 -9.96 -21.88
N GLN A 335 6.31 -8.69 -21.58
CA GLN A 335 7.67 -8.25 -21.29
C GLN A 335 8.18 -8.79 -19.95
N TYR A 336 7.36 -8.72 -18.90
CA TYR A 336 7.71 -9.20 -17.57
C TYR A 336 8.05 -10.70 -17.57
N PHE A 337 7.19 -11.54 -18.14
CA PHE A 337 7.43 -12.98 -18.18
C PHE A 337 8.51 -13.37 -19.18
N TYR A 338 8.63 -12.67 -20.31
CA TYR A 338 9.72 -12.90 -21.26
C TYR A 338 11.09 -12.61 -20.62
N GLY A 339 11.21 -11.53 -19.84
CA GLY A 339 12.44 -11.20 -19.11
C GLY A 339 12.84 -12.28 -18.10
N GLN A 340 11.87 -12.86 -17.39
CA GLN A 340 12.13 -13.98 -16.47
C GLN A 340 12.58 -15.25 -17.19
N ILE A 341 11.93 -15.61 -18.30
CA ILE A 341 12.31 -16.77 -19.11
C ILE A 341 13.74 -16.61 -19.64
N LYS A 342 14.07 -15.44 -20.18
CA LYS A 342 15.41 -15.14 -20.70
C LYS A 342 16.48 -15.28 -19.61
N ARG A 343 16.23 -14.71 -18.42
CA ARG A 343 17.14 -14.81 -17.27
C ARG A 343 17.33 -16.25 -16.81
N ALA A 344 16.27 -17.06 -16.77
CA ALA A 344 16.36 -18.47 -16.41
C ALA A 344 17.23 -19.26 -17.41
N GLN A 345 17.06 -19.00 -18.70
CA GLN A 345 17.87 -19.61 -19.76
C GLN A 345 19.36 -19.22 -19.64
N GLU A 346 19.66 -17.96 -19.33
CA GLU A 346 21.03 -17.46 -19.14
C GLU A 346 21.71 -18.04 -17.88
N THR A 347 20.93 -18.31 -16.83
CA THR A 347 21.45 -18.81 -15.54
C THR A 347 21.39 -20.33 -15.40
N GLY A 348 20.79 -21.05 -16.35
CA GLY A 348 20.60 -22.50 -16.30
C GLY A 348 19.59 -22.95 -15.25
N GLU A 349 18.76 -22.03 -14.74
CA GLU A 349 17.72 -22.33 -13.76
C GLU A 349 16.53 -23.01 -14.45
N ASP A 350 15.92 -24.00 -13.79
CA ASP A 350 14.70 -24.61 -14.31
C ASP A 350 13.58 -23.57 -14.38
N LEU A 351 12.94 -23.47 -15.54
CA LEU A 351 11.90 -22.48 -15.81
C LEU A 351 10.69 -22.64 -14.88
N SER A 352 10.44 -23.84 -14.34
CA SER A 352 9.33 -24.08 -13.42
C SER A 352 9.51 -23.34 -12.09
N THR A 353 10.75 -23.20 -11.63
CA THR A 353 11.14 -22.49 -10.41
C THR A 353 11.41 -21.01 -10.66
N ALA A 354 11.87 -20.67 -11.87
CA ALA A 354 12.26 -19.30 -12.21
C ALA A 354 11.09 -18.33 -12.42
N ILE A 355 9.90 -18.82 -12.81
CA ILE A 355 8.73 -17.97 -13.06
C ILE A 355 8.06 -17.60 -11.73
N ARG A 356 8.20 -16.33 -11.37
CA ARG A 356 7.57 -15.73 -10.19
C ARG A 356 6.19 -15.18 -10.53
N THR A 357 5.31 -15.19 -9.53
CA THR A 357 4.01 -14.53 -9.61
C THR A 357 4.21 -13.03 -9.76
N LEU A 358 3.52 -12.44 -10.72
CA LEU A 358 3.46 -11.00 -10.91
C LEU A 358 2.41 -10.42 -9.95
N TYR A 359 2.76 -9.46 -9.11
CA TYR A 359 1.83 -8.83 -8.17
C TYR A 359 1.52 -7.41 -8.64
N ILE A 360 0.23 -7.08 -8.76
CA ILE A 360 -0.26 -5.78 -9.19
C ILE A 360 -1.43 -5.36 -8.29
N ASP A 361 -1.35 -4.17 -7.73
CA ASP A 361 -2.39 -3.58 -6.88
C ASP A 361 -3.43 -2.84 -7.74
N ARG A 362 -4.36 -3.61 -8.32
CA ARG A 362 -5.47 -3.12 -9.17
C ARG A 362 -6.75 -3.90 -8.87
N ASP A 363 -7.87 -3.37 -9.36
CA ASP A 363 -9.20 -3.94 -9.20
C ASP A 363 -9.32 -5.31 -9.90
N PRO A 364 -9.59 -6.41 -9.16
CA PRO A 364 -9.77 -7.72 -9.75
C PRO A 364 -10.96 -7.81 -10.72
N GLU A 365 -12.03 -7.04 -10.50
CA GLU A 365 -13.21 -7.09 -11.36
C GLU A 365 -12.91 -6.53 -12.75
N THR A 366 -12.28 -5.35 -12.81
CA THR A 366 -11.81 -4.76 -14.07
C THR A 366 -10.80 -5.69 -14.76
N PHE A 367 -9.90 -6.34 -14.00
CA PHE A 367 -8.95 -7.28 -14.59
C PHE A 367 -9.60 -8.59 -15.06
N HIS A 368 -10.71 -9.01 -14.49
CA HIS A 368 -11.47 -10.16 -14.99
C HIS A 368 -11.90 -9.93 -16.45
N ASP A 369 -12.40 -8.73 -16.73
CA ASP A 369 -12.77 -8.31 -18.08
C ASP A 369 -11.53 -8.30 -19.00
N ILE A 370 -10.39 -7.81 -18.54
CA ILE A 370 -9.11 -7.89 -19.30
C ILE A 370 -8.66 -9.33 -19.54
N SER A 371 -8.83 -10.20 -18.56
CA SER A 371 -8.55 -11.63 -18.69
C SER A 371 -9.42 -12.26 -19.78
N LEU A 372 -10.71 -11.91 -19.83
CA LEU A 372 -11.61 -12.35 -20.91
C LEU A 372 -11.15 -11.85 -22.27
N HIS A 373 -10.75 -10.57 -22.38
CA HIS A 373 -10.16 -10.02 -23.60
C HIS A 373 -8.91 -10.80 -24.05
N LEU A 374 -7.99 -11.05 -23.13
CA LEU A 374 -6.76 -11.81 -23.41
C LEU A 374 -7.06 -13.26 -23.85
N GLN A 375 -8.19 -13.82 -23.42
CA GLN A 375 -8.69 -15.13 -23.84
C GLN A 375 -9.44 -15.10 -25.18
N GLY A 376 -9.63 -13.91 -25.78
CA GLY A 376 -10.24 -13.70 -27.08
C GLY A 376 -11.73 -13.35 -27.04
N TYR A 377 -12.29 -13.04 -25.88
CA TYR A 377 -13.67 -12.55 -25.76
C TYR A 377 -13.73 -11.05 -26.02
N HIS A 378 -14.82 -10.60 -26.61
CA HIS A 378 -15.11 -9.17 -26.77
C HIS A 378 -15.68 -8.60 -25.46
N VAL A 379 -15.02 -7.57 -24.92
CA VAL A 379 -15.38 -6.95 -23.64
C VAL A 379 -16.08 -5.62 -23.87
N GLN A 380 -17.30 -5.46 -23.34
CA GLN A 380 -18.04 -4.20 -23.42
C GLN A 380 -18.08 -3.49 -22.06
N PRO A 381 -17.78 -2.19 -22.01
CA PRO A 381 -17.97 -1.39 -20.80
C PRO A 381 -19.43 -1.42 -20.32
N ARG A 382 -19.60 -1.42 -19.00
CA ARG A 382 -20.93 -1.51 -18.35
C ARG A 382 -21.55 -0.12 -18.16
N ASP A 383 -20.71 0.85 -17.88
CA ASP A 383 -21.04 2.26 -17.63
C ASP A 383 -19.79 3.12 -17.87
N GLY A 384 -19.91 4.45 -17.69
CA GLY A 384 -18.81 5.38 -17.91
C GLY A 384 -17.65 5.20 -16.94
N THR A 385 -17.93 4.83 -15.68
CA THR A 385 -16.90 4.58 -14.68
C THR A 385 -16.10 3.33 -15.02
N HIS A 386 -16.77 2.25 -15.40
CA HIS A 386 -16.14 1.01 -15.83
C HIS A 386 -15.31 1.22 -17.11
N PHE A 387 -15.85 1.96 -18.10
CA PHE A 387 -15.11 2.31 -19.31
C PHE A 387 -13.76 2.96 -18.99
N VAL A 388 -13.76 3.95 -18.09
CA VAL A 388 -12.53 4.68 -17.74
C VAL A 388 -11.54 3.80 -16.99
N ARG A 389 -11.99 2.97 -16.04
CA ARG A 389 -11.14 2.01 -15.32
C ARG A 389 -10.50 1.01 -16.28
N LEU A 390 -11.32 0.41 -17.15
CA LEU A 390 -10.89 -0.59 -18.13
C LEU A 390 -9.91 0.02 -19.15
N PHE A 391 -10.17 1.25 -19.60
CA PHE A 391 -9.28 1.95 -20.51
C PHE A 391 -7.94 2.33 -19.86
N ALA A 392 -7.96 2.85 -18.64
CA ALA A 392 -6.75 3.18 -17.89
C ALA A 392 -5.89 1.93 -17.65
N ASP A 393 -6.51 0.79 -17.33
CA ASP A 393 -5.84 -0.49 -17.23
C ASP A 393 -5.28 -0.97 -18.57
N ALA A 394 -6.05 -0.88 -19.65
CA ALA A 394 -5.60 -1.26 -20.99
C ALA A 394 -4.35 -0.47 -21.39
N GLN A 395 -4.30 0.84 -21.08
CA GLN A 395 -3.12 1.67 -21.29
C GLN A 395 -1.95 1.26 -20.38
N PHE A 396 -2.20 1.05 -19.09
CA PHE A 396 -1.17 0.65 -18.12
C PHE A 396 -0.50 -0.67 -18.51
N TYR A 397 -1.29 -1.68 -18.84
CA TYR A 397 -0.79 -2.98 -19.28
C TYR A 397 -0.26 -2.96 -20.71
N SER A 398 -0.40 -1.83 -21.44
CA SER A 398 -0.04 -1.69 -22.85
C SER A 398 -0.71 -2.77 -23.72
N LEU A 399 -2.03 -2.78 -23.74
CA LEU A 399 -2.87 -3.74 -24.46
C LEU A 399 -3.42 -3.09 -25.75
N PRO A 400 -2.66 -3.07 -26.86
CA PRO A 400 -3.02 -2.30 -28.05
C PRO A 400 -4.36 -2.70 -28.68
N LYS A 401 -4.73 -3.98 -28.68
CA LYS A 401 -6.01 -4.45 -29.22
C LYS A 401 -7.17 -4.05 -28.32
N LEU A 402 -7.01 -4.16 -27.00
CA LEU A 402 -8.05 -3.69 -26.07
C LEU A 402 -8.25 -2.18 -26.18
N ILE A 403 -7.16 -1.41 -26.25
CA ILE A 403 -7.21 0.04 -26.46
C ILE A 403 -7.94 0.38 -27.76
N SER A 404 -7.64 -0.33 -28.86
CA SER A 404 -8.31 -0.15 -30.15
C SER A 404 -9.80 -0.50 -30.06
N GLN A 405 -10.14 -1.62 -29.41
CA GLN A 405 -11.52 -2.05 -29.24
C GLN A 405 -12.31 -1.01 -28.42
N LEU A 406 -11.76 -0.53 -27.31
CA LEU A 406 -12.39 0.49 -26.46
C LEU A 406 -12.50 1.86 -27.16
N PHE A 407 -11.64 2.14 -28.13
CA PHE A 407 -11.76 3.37 -28.95
C PHE A 407 -12.95 3.30 -29.89
N ASP A 408 -13.25 2.13 -30.44
CA ASP A 408 -14.35 1.93 -31.38
C ASP A 408 -15.73 1.87 -30.69
N GLU A 409 -15.76 1.75 -29.36
CA GLU A 409 -16.97 1.75 -28.55
C GLU A 409 -17.66 3.13 -28.43
N SER A 410 -18.83 3.13 -27.79
CA SER A 410 -19.58 4.35 -27.50
C SER A 410 -18.80 5.35 -26.64
N ILE A 411 -19.04 6.65 -26.86
CA ILE A 411 -18.48 7.72 -26.03
C ILE A 411 -19.25 7.78 -24.71
N PHE A 412 -18.52 7.63 -23.61
CA PHE A 412 -19.04 7.86 -22.27
C PHE A 412 -18.67 9.27 -21.79
N ILE A 413 -19.68 10.09 -21.47
CA ILE A 413 -19.49 11.46 -21.01
C ILE A 413 -20.52 11.85 -19.96
N SER A 414 -20.12 12.66 -18.99
CA SER A 414 -21.03 13.25 -18.01
C SER A 414 -21.36 14.70 -18.39
N ILE A 415 -22.65 15.03 -18.53
CA ILE A 415 -23.12 16.38 -18.80
C ILE A 415 -24.09 16.79 -17.70
N GLY A 416 -23.78 17.88 -16.99
CA GLY A 416 -24.56 18.31 -15.83
C GLY A 416 -24.62 17.21 -14.76
N HIS A 417 -25.82 16.69 -14.50
CA HIS A 417 -26.07 15.66 -13.48
C HIS A 417 -26.32 14.26 -14.06
N ARG A 418 -26.17 14.05 -15.38
CA ARG A 418 -26.48 12.78 -16.05
C ARG A 418 -25.28 12.27 -16.85
N GLU A 419 -25.11 10.95 -16.85
CA GLU A 419 -24.17 10.26 -17.73
C GLU A 419 -24.84 9.89 -19.06
N PHE A 420 -24.08 9.95 -20.14
CA PHE A 420 -24.51 9.62 -21.48
C PHE A 420 -23.55 8.59 -22.09
N GLN A 421 -24.14 7.56 -22.70
CA GLN A 421 -23.46 6.62 -23.59
C GLN A 421 -23.94 6.92 -25.01
N ILE A 422 -23.03 7.41 -25.85
CA ILE A 422 -23.39 7.94 -27.17
C ILE A 422 -22.65 7.15 -28.25
N PRO A 423 -23.36 6.54 -29.22
CA PRO A 423 -22.72 5.88 -30.35
C PRO A 423 -21.82 6.86 -31.10
N ARG A 424 -20.59 6.45 -31.40
CA ARG A 424 -19.59 7.33 -32.03
C ARG A 424 -20.03 7.89 -33.37
N GLU A 425 -20.79 7.09 -34.12
CA GLU A 425 -21.34 7.44 -35.44
C GLU A 425 -22.21 8.71 -35.39
N LEU A 426 -22.92 8.93 -34.27
CA LEU A 426 -23.81 10.08 -34.08
C LEU A 426 -23.11 11.44 -34.22
N PHE A 427 -21.80 11.47 -33.97
CA PHE A 427 -20.98 12.67 -34.00
C PHE A 427 -20.05 12.74 -35.21
N ASN A 428 -20.09 11.76 -36.10
CA ASN A 428 -19.20 11.65 -37.26
C ASN A 428 -19.87 11.99 -38.60
N ASP A 429 -21.14 12.41 -38.59
CA ASP A 429 -21.86 12.80 -39.81
C ASP A 429 -21.19 13.98 -40.54
N PRO A 430 -21.21 13.99 -41.89
CA PRO A 430 -20.67 15.10 -42.68
C PRO A 430 -21.29 16.45 -42.28
N GLY A 431 -20.46 17.36 -41.76
CA GLY A 431 -20.89 18.67 -41.25
C GLY A 431 -20.99 18.77 -39.72
N ASN A 432 -21.04 17.63 -39.01
CA ASN A 432 -21.07 17.56 -37.55
C ASN A 432 -19.71 17.18 -36.93
N SER A 433 -18.70 16.86 -37.74
CA SER A 433 -17.35 16.51 -37.31
C SER A 433 -16.28 17.42 -37.97
N PRO A 434 -15.20 17.80 -37.26
CA PRO A 434 -14.91 17.52 -35.85
C PRO A 434 -15.75 18.41 -34.91
N ASN A 435 -16.11 17.89 -33.74
CA ASN A 435 -16.81 18.61 -32.67
C ASN A 435 -16.15 18.41 -31.30
N PHE A 436 -16.70 19.06 -30.27
CA PHE A 436 -16.19 18.98 -28.90
C PHE A 436 -16.03 17.54 -28.39
N PHE A 437 -16.97 16.65 -28.72
CA PHE A 437 -16.96 15.27 -28.27
C PHE A 437 -15.93 14.44 -29.04
N THR A 438 -15.86 14.57 -30.35
CA THR A 438 -14.86 13.83 -31.16
C THR A 438 -13.44 14.28 -30.88
N LEU A 439 -13.23 15.59 -30.65
CA LEU A 439 -11.91 16.15 -30.32
C LEU A 439 -11.51 15.84 -28.87
N GLY A 440 -12.41 16.06 -27.91
CA GLY A 440 -12.17 15.77 -26.50
C GLY A 440 -11.90 14.29 -26.27
N PHE A 441 -12.72 13.41 -26.84
CA PHE A 441 -12.51 11.97 -26.79
C PHE A 441 -11.21 11.57 -27.49
N ALA A 442 -10.89 12.11 -28.67
CA ALA A 442 -9.61 11.82 -29.33
C ALA A 442 -8.38 12.21 -28.48
N VAL A 443 -8.46 13.24 -27.64
CA VAL A 443 -7.37 13.60 -26.69
C VAL A 443 -7.20 12.54 -25.60
N PHE A 444 -8.28 11.98 -25.04
CA PHE A 444 -8.18 10.88 -24.06
C PHE A 444 -7.50 9.62 -24.63
N PHE A 445 -7.63 9.39 -25.94
CA PHE A 445 -7.04 8.26 -26.66
C PHE A 445 -5.80 8.62 -27.48
N SER A 446 -5.36 9.88 -27.44
CA SER A 446 -4.13 10.31 -28.09
C SER A 446 -2.95 9.58 -27.46
N ASN A 447 -1.84 9.49 -28.21
CA ASN A 447 -0.65 8.74 -27.83
C ASN A 447 -0.36 8.93 -26.34
N PRO A 448 -0.25 7.86 -25.53
CA PRO A 448 -0.18 8.01 -24.07
C PRO A 448 1.06 8.81 -23.58
N LYS A 449 1.96 9.23 -24.49
CA LYS A 449 3.07 10.15 -24.21
C LYS A 449 2.59 11.61 -24.09
N ASP A 450 1.49 11.94 -24.75
CA ASP A 450 0.93 13.29 -24.83
C ASP A 450 -0.04 13.57 -23.67
N LEU A 451 -0.61 12.52 -23.06
CA LEU A 451 -1.52 12.64 -21.91
C LEU A 451 -0.77 12.96 -20.59
N PHE A 452 0.49 12.50 -20.45
CA PHE A 452 1.34 12.69 -19.27
C PHE A 452 2.77 13.10 -19.68
N PRO A 453 2.98 14.33 -20.19
CA PRO A 453 4.31 14.79 -20.59
C PRO A 453 5.27 14.83 -19.40
N GLY A 454 6.42 14.15 -19.52
CA GLY A 454 7.49 14.17 -18.50
C GLY A 454 7.51 13.01 -17.49
N LEU A 455 6.61 12.03 -17.63
CA LEU A 455 6.59 10.83 -16.77
C LEU A 455 7.17 9.62 -17.53
N GLU A 456 8.42 9.28 -17.25
CA GLU A 456 9.01 8.04 -17.77
C GLU A 456 8.28 6.82 -17.18
N ARG A 457 7.62 6.05 -18.06
CA ARG A 457 6.67 4.98 -17.68
C ARG A 457 7.31 3.78 -17.00
N GLU A 458 8.63 3.64 -17.03
CA GLU A 458 9.32 2.49 -16.45
C GLU A 458 9.18 2.42 -14.92
N HIS A 459 8.71 3.51 -14.27
CA HIS A 459 8.58 3.60 -12.82
C HIS A 459 7.16 3.98 -12.32
N LEU A 460 6.19 4.14 -13.23
CA LEU A 460 4.80 4.38 -12.85
C LEU A 460 4.10 3.03 -12.66
N ILE A 461 3.84 2.68 -11.40
CA ILE A 461 3.12 1.45 -11.04
C ILE A 461 1.59 1.63 -11.14
N ARG A 462 1.11 2.87 -11.36
CA ARG A 462 -0.32 3.17 -11.51
C ARG A 462 -0.57 4.38 -12.44
N PRO A 463 -1.51 4.32 -13.41
CA PRO A 463 -1.99 5.49 -14.11
C PRO A 463 -2.84 6.36 -13.16
N PRO A 464 -2.84 7.69 -13.29
CA PRO A 464 -3.66 8.55 -12.44
C PRO A 464 -5.15 8.19 -12.58
N SER A 465 -5.94 8.47 -11.54
CA SER A 465 -7.39 8.30 -11.59
C SER A 465 -7.94 9.20 -12.70
N ILE A 466 -8.38 8.61 -13.80
CA ILE A 466 -9.09 9.32 -14.85
C ILE A 466 -10.56 9.31 -14.42
N LEU A 467 -11.19 10.49 -14.41
CA LEU A 467 -12.66 10.58 -14.34
C LEU A 467 -13.22 10.54 -15.76
N PRO A 468 -14.45 10.06 -15.96
CA PRO A 468 -15.12 10.25 -17.24
C PRO A 468 -15.06 11.73 -17.64
N PRO A 469 -14.86 12.03 -18.94
CA PRO A 469 -14.96 13.40 -19.42
C PRO A 469 -16.24 14.03 -18.87
N SER A 470 -16.14 15.20 -18.26
CA SER A 470 -17.29 15.84 -17.61
C SER A 470 -17.43 17.30 -18.01
N VAL A 471 -18.68 17.73 -18.23
CA VAL A 471 -19.05 19.12 -18.49
C VAL A 471 -20.14 19.51 -17.48
N PRO A 472 -19.76 19.83 -16.23
CA PRO A 472 -20.72 20.02 -15.14
C PRO A 472 -21.58 21.28 -15.32
N ASN A 473 -21.08 22.29 -16.03
CA ASN A 473 -21.73 23.60 -16.20
C ASN A 473 -22.68 23.67 -17.41
N ARG A 474 -23.32 22.55 -17.77
CA ARG A 474 -24.26 22.44 -18.90
C ARG A 474 -25.50 21.65 -18.49
N SER A 475 -26.63 21.97 -19.12
CA SER A 475 -27.90 21.28 -18.86
C SER A 475 -27.86 19.89 -19.48
N ALA A 476 -28.09 18.88 -18.64
CA ALA A 476 -28.22 17.50 -19.08
C ALA A 476 -29.46 17.29 -19.96
N ASP A 477 -30.55 18.00 -19.67
CA ASP A 477 -31.83 17.82 -20.37
C ASP A 477 -31.77 18.38 -21.80
N ILE A 478 -31.19 19.59 -21.95
CA ILE A 478 -30.94 20.17 -23.28
C ILE A 478 -30.02 19.26 -24.10
N PHE A 479 -29.01 18.67 -23.46
CA PHE A 479 -28.11 17.76 -24.16
C PHE A 479 -28.80 16.46 -24.56
N ALA A 480 -29.70 15.93 -23.73
CA ALA A 480 -30.51 14.77 -24.08
C ALA A 480 -31.40 15.05 -25.30
N ASP A 481 -32.01 16.24 -25.38
CA ASP A 481 -32.79 16.66 -26.54
C ASP A 481 -31.93 16.75 -27.81
N LEU A 482 -30.72 17.29 -27.70
CA LEU A 482 -29.76 17.33 -28.82
C LEU A 482 -29.36 15.93 -29.30
N VAL A 483 -29.08 15.00 -28.39
CA VAL A 483 -28.78 13.60 -28.74
C VAL A 483 -30.00 12.94 -29.41
N HIS A 484 -31.22 13.24 -28.93
CA HIS A 484 -32.46 12.76 -29.52
C HIS A 484 -32.65 13.28 -30.96
N PHE A 485 -32.39 14.57 -31.18
CA PHE A 485 -32.39 15.20 -32.50
C PHE A 485 -31.39 14.57 -33.46
N LEU A 486 -30.13 14.43 -33.03
CA LEU A 486 -29.07 13.82 -33.84
C LEU A 486 -29.36 12.35 -34.17
N SER A 487 -30.14 11.67 -33.33
CA SER A 487 -30.58 10.29 -33.58
C SER A 487 -31.75 10.22 -34.57
N GLY A 488 -32.16 11.34 -35.16
CA GLY A 488 -33.20 11.43 -36.19
C GLY A 488 -34.62 11.65 -35.65
N TYR A 489 -34.79 11.95 -34.36
CA TYR A 489 -36.10 12.16 -33.75
C TYR A 489 -36.46 13.65 -33.63
N PRO A 490 -37.74 14.04 -33.77
CA PRO A 490 -38.15 15.42 -33.58
C PRO A 490 -37.99 15.83 -32.12
N VAL A 491 -37.51 17.05 -31.90
CA VAL A 491 -37.48 17.69 -30.57
C VAL A 491 -38.59 18.72 -30.50
N HIS A 492 -39.38 18.68 -29.44
CA HIS A 492 -40.36 19.71 -29.15
C HIS A 492 -39.69 20.81 -28.33
N ILE A 493 -39.40 21.93 -28.98
CA ILE A 493 -38.76 23.11 -28.39
C ILE A 493 -39.79 24.00 -27.70
#